data_AF-A0A4W4HCV4-F1
#
_entry.id   AF-A0A4W4HCV4-F1
#
_cell.length_a   1.000
_cell.length_b   1.000
_cell.length_c   1.000
_cell.angle_alpha   90.00
_cell.angle_beta   90.00
_cell.angle_gamma   90.00
#
_symmetry.space_group_name_H-M   'P 1'
#
loop_
_entity.id
_entity.type
_entity.pdbx_description
1 polymer ?
#
loop_
_entity_poly.entity_id
_entity_poly.type
_entity_poly.pdbx_seq_one_letter_code
_entity_poly.pdbx_strand_id
1 'polypeptide(L)'
;MERRDGNQHQTNMCFGMYQYTAEEHQAIQKALRQRLGPEYISTRQAGGGQKVCYIEGHKVISLANEMFGYNGWSHSISQQNVDFVDLINGKFYVGVSAFVKVQLKDGSYHEDVGYGVSEGLKSKALSLEKARKEAVTDGLKRALKCFGNALGNCIFNKEYLMAINKIPKQVHSPLDPDNMKRKDKEPSVERARYDSLARRNCSSFSIPAEAAAENPSTVLPVVQPGPATQAEAVAQNLSSVLPVVQPGPAAQQNATDSRSLLTSMTAHTGNISAQQECENKPRNISR
;
A
#
# COMPACT_ATOMS: atom_id res chain seq x y z
N MET A 1 42.15 27.86 7.70
CA MET A 1 40.95 28.09 8.53
C MET A 1 39.76 28.11 7.60
N GLU A 2 39.22 26.94 7.27
CA GLU A 2 38.16 26.80 6.27
C GLU A 2 36.81 27.17 6.89
N ARG A 3 36.07 28.09 6.26
CA ARG A 3 34.64 28.26 6.52
C ARG A 3 33.89 27.32 5.58
N ARG A 4 33.13 26.38 6.15
CA ARG A 4 32.17 25.57 5.39
C ARG A 4 30.84 26.30 5.40
N ASP A 5 30.55 27.04 4.34
CA ASP A 5 29.25 27.68 4.21
C ASP A 5 28.18 26.60 3.95
N GLY A 6 27.37 26.35 4.99
CA GLY A 6 26.37 25.29 5.02
C GLY A 6 25.17 25.62 4.14
N ASN A 7 25.33 25.46 2.83
CA ASN A 7 24.30 25.72 1.83
C ASN A 7 23.13 24.72 1.95
N GLN A 8 22.17 25.02 2.84
CA GLN A 8 20.96 24.25 3.07
C GLN A 8 20.09 24.25 1.82
N HIS A 9 20.29 23.25 0.96
CA HIS A 9 19.40 22.98 -0.15
C HIS A 9 18.03 22.63 0.41
N GLN A 10 17.05 23.49 0.16
CA GLN A 10 15.65 23.22 0.47
C GLN A 10 15.16 22.10 -0.45
N THR A 11 15.35 20.86 -0.03
CA THR A 11 14.93 19.66 -0.77
C THR A 11 13.42 19.71 -0.95
N ASN A 12 12.97 19.93 -2.19
CA ASN A 12 11.57 19.76 -2.57
C ASN A 12 11.22 18.27 -2.49
N MET A 13 10.90 17.81 -1.28
CA MET A 13 10.43 16.44 -1.03
C MET A 13 9.20 16.17 -1.90
N CYS A 14 9.24 15.07 -2.62
CA CYS A 14 8.19 14.65 -3.53
C CYS A 14 7.73 13.22 -3.20
N PHE A 15 6.67 12.76 -3.88
CA PHE A 15 6.18 11.40 -3.70
C PHE A 15 7.29 10.37 -4.01
N GLY A 16 7.51 9.43 -3.10
CA GLY A 16 8.62 8.48 -3.17
C GLY A 16 9.85 8.87 -2.36
N MET A 17 9.85 10.04 -1.69
CA MET A 17 10.93 10.51 -0.81
C MET A 17 10.48 10.82 0.62
N TYR A 18 9.17 10.85 0.91
CA TYR A 18 8.62 11.19 2.22
C TYR A 18 8.76 10.02 3.21
N GLN A 19 9.86 10.00 3.96
CA GLN A 19 10.04 9.05 5.07
C GLN A 19 8.90 9.15 6.10
N TYR A 20 8.43 8.00 6.58
CA TYR A 20 7.44 7.93 7.67
C TYR A 20 8.04 8.42 9.00
N THR A 21 7.23 9.11 9.82
CA THR A 21 7.63 9.33 11.22
C THR A 21 7.54 8.01 12.00
N ALA A 22 8.25 7.91 13.12
CA ALA A 22 8.20 6.70 13.96
C ALA A 22 6.76 6.40 14.46
N GLU A 23 6.00 7.45 14.79
CA GLU A 23 4.60 7.39 15.21
C GLU A 23 3.69 6.88 14.08
N GLU A 24 3.80 7.47 12.88
CA GLU A 24 2.99 7.08 11.72
C GLU A 24 3.31 5.65 11.28
N HIS A 25 4.60 5.30 11.22
CA HIS A 25 5.05 3.94 10.95
C HIS A 25 4.47 2.94 11.96
N GLN A 26 4.54 3.24 13.26
CA GLN A 26 4.00 2.34 14.30
C GLN A 26 2.47 2.21 14.21
N ALA A 27 1.76 3.30 13.92
CA ALA A 27 0.30 3.29 13.74
C ALA A 27 -0.12 2.43 12.54
N ILE A 28 0.50 2.65 11.37
CA ILE A 28 0.23 1.89 10.14
C ILE A 28 0.61 0.41 10.32
N GLN A 29 1.79 0.11 10.88
CA GLN A 29 2.24 -1.25 11.17
C GLN A 29 1.32 -1.97 12.18
N LYS A 30 0.66 -1.26 13.10
CA LYS A 30 -0.37 -1.82 13.99
C LYS A 30 -1.70 -2.05 13.26
N ALA A 31 -2.11 -1.12 12.39
CA ALA A 31 -3.36 -1.19 11.64
C ALA A 31 -3.35 -2.29 10.56
N LEU A 32 -2.28 -2.38 9.76
CA LEU A 32 -2.12 -3.36 8.67
C LEU A 32 -2.23 -4.84 9.13
N ARG A 33 -1.98 -5.12 10.41
CA ARG A 33 -2.10 -6.45 11.02
C ARG A 33 -3.54 -6.90 11.24
N GLN A 34 -4.49 -5.97 11.34
CA GLN A 34 -5.90 -6.27 11.60
C GLN A 34 -6.53 -7.07 10.46
N ARG A 35 -7.42 -8.02 10.78
CA ARG A 35 -8.21 -8.76 9.79
C ARG A 35 -9.54 -8.05 9.57
N LEU A 36 -9.98 -7.97 8.32
CA LEU A 36 -11.21 -7.26 7.94
C LEU A 36 -12.47 -7.94 8.50
N GLY A 37 -13.51 -7.17 8.84
CA GLY A 37 -14.82 -7.68 9.22
C GLY A 37 -15.67 -8.14 8.00
N PRO A 38 -16.81 -8.82 8.24
CA PRO A 38 -17.61 -9.45 7.19
C PRO A 38 -18.23 -8.46 6.19
N GLU A 39 -18.35 -7.18 6.55
CA GLU A 39 -18.79 -6.07 5.70
C GLU A 39 -17.88 -5.82 4.48
N TYR A 40 -16.57 -6.12 4.60
CA TYR A 40 -15.62 -6.01 3.50
C TYR A 40 -15.61 -7.23 2.56
N ILE A 41 -16.10 -8.38 3.03
CA ILE A 41 -15.94 -9.67 2.34
C ILE A 41 -17.19 -10.01 1.52
N SER A 42 -17.08 -9.92 0.19
CA SER A 42 -18.11 -10.39 -0.74
C SER A 42 -17.82 -11.82 -1.20
N THR A 43 -18.85 -12.53 -1.65
CA THR A 43 -18.75 -13.95 -2.07
C THR A 43 -19.39 -14.17 -3.41
N ARG A 44 -18.73 -14.91 -4.30
CA ARG A 44 -19.28 -15.36 -5.60
C ARG A 44 -19.24 -16.87 -5.71
N GLN A 45 -20.15 -17.46 -6.49
CA GLN A 45 -20.00 -18.84 -6.94
C GLN A 45 -18.90 -18.90 -8.00
N ALA A 46 -18.11 -19.97 -7.98
CA ALA A 46 -17.13 -20.32 -9.00
C ALA A 46 -17.47 -21.67 -9.66
N GLY A 47 -16.68 -22.09 -10.64
CA GLY A 47 -16.77 -23.43 -11.22
C GLY A 47 -16.74 -24.53 -10.15
N GLY A 48 -17.50 -25.60 -10.36
CA GLY A 48 -17.67 -26.66 -9.36
C GLY A 48 -18.49 -26.27 -8.12
N GLY A 49 -19.28 -25.19 -8.18
CA GLY A 49 -20.21 -24.77 -7.13
C GLY A 49 -19.56 -24.16 -5.88
N GLN A 50 -18.23 -24.01 -5.86
CA GLN A 50 -17.49 -23.49 -4.71
C GLN A 50 -17.76 -22.00 -4.49
N LYS A 51 -17.88 -21.58 -3.23
CA LYS A 51 -17.99 -20.16 -2.85
C LYS A 51 -16.59 -19.56 -2.69
N VAL A 52 -16.27 -18.56 -3.50
CA VAL A 52 -15.01 -17.81 -3.43
C VAL A 52 -15.25 -16.45 -2.78
N CYS A 53 -14.50 -16.18 -1.71
CA CYS A 53 -14.49 -14.88 -1.02
C CYS A 53 -13.57 -13.89 -1.76
N TYR A 54 -13.97 -12.62 -1.84
CA TYR A 54 -13.19 -11.55 -2.44
C TYR A 54 -13.55 -10.19 -1.81
N ILE A 55 -12.70 -9.19 -2.01
CA ILE A 55 -12.97 -7.80 -1.64
C ILE A 55 -13.22 -7.00 -2.91
N GLU A 56 -14.21 -6.10 -2.87
CA GLU A 56 -14.58 -5.24 -3.98
C GLU A 56 -13.54 -4.13 -4.19
N GLY A 57 -13.24 -3.80 -5.45
CA GLY A 57 -12.16 -2.85 -5.78
C GLY A 57 -12.31 -1.48 -5.10
N HIS A 58 -13.55 -0.96 -5.01
CA HIS A 58 -13.81 0.31 -4.32
C HIS A 58 -13.44 0.25 -2.83
N LYS A 59 -13.73 -0.86 -2.14
CA LYS A 59 -13.39 -1.03 -0.71
C LYS A 59 -11.89 -1.07 -0.49
N VAL A 60 -11.14 -1.74 -1.38
CA VAL A 60 -9.67 -1.78 -1.30
C VAL A 60 -9.05 -0.39 -1.56
N ILE A 61 -9.63 0.40 -2.48
CA ILE A 61 -9.20 1.79 -2.72
C ILE A 61 -9.50 2.67 -1.50
N SER A 62 -10.69 2.57 -0.90
CA SER A 62 -11.02 3.27 0.34
C SER A 62 -10.08 2.87 1.48
N LEU A 63 -9.86 1.57 1.70
CA LEU A 63 -8.93 1.07 2.73
C LEU A 63 -7.51 1.61 2.55
N ALA A 64 -7.00 1.70 1.32
CA ALA A 64 -5.69 2.29 1.05
C ALA A 64 -5.65 3.82 1.30
N ASN A 65 -6.73 4.53 0.94
CA ASN A 65 -6.86 5.97 1.22
C ASN A 65 -6.92 6.27 2.73
N GLU A 66 -7.60 5.46 3.54
CA GLU A 66 -7.63 5.63 4.99
C GLU A 66 -6.32 5.18 5.66
N MET A 67 -5.68 4.11 5.14
CA MET A 67 -4.43 3.55 5.71
C MET A 67 -3.21 4.45 5.49
N PHE A 68 -3.14 5.13 4.34
CA PHE A 68 -1.96 5.91 3.93
C PHE A 68 -2.24 7.39 3.70
N GLY A 69 -3.50 7.81 3.59
CA GLY A 69 -3.90 9.12 3.05
C GLY A 69 -3.94 9.13 1.52
N TYR A 70 -4.78 9.98 0.94
CA TYR A 70 -5.02 10.08 -0.52
C TYR A 70 -3.75 10.39 -1.36
N ASN A 71 -2.70 10.92 -0.72
CA ASN A 71 -1.40 11.23 -1.31
C ASN A 71 -0.25 10.37 -0.73
N GLY A 72 -0.56 9.43 0.17
CA GLY A 72 0.43 8.56 0.81
C GLY A 72 0.73 7.28 0.03
N TRP A 73 -0.09 6.96 -0.98
CA TRP A 73 0.09 5.83 -1.88
C TRP A 73 -0.24 6.22 -3.33
N SER A 74 0.24 5.43 -4.29
CA SER A 74 -0.12 5.53 -5.70
C SER A 74 -0.03 4.15 -6.37
N HIS A 75 -0.52 4.03 -7.60
CA HIS A 75 -0.34 2.83 -8.40
C HIS A 75 -0.14 3.16 -9.89
N SER A 76 0.48 2.24 -10.61
CA SER A 76 0.77 2.33 -12.04
C SER A 76 0.61 0.96 -12.71
N ILE A 77 0.20 0.95 -13.98
CA ILE A 77 0.15 -0.26 -14.80
C ILE A 77 1.50 -0.34 -15.52
N SER A 78 2.40 -1.22 -15.06
CA SER A 78 3.73 -1.39 -15.65
C SER A 78 3.65 -2.05 -17.03
N GLN A 79 2.71 -2.99 -17.20
CA GLN A 79 2.41 -3.65 -18.46
C GLN A 79 0.98 -4.22 -18.45
N GLN A 80 0.31 -4.24 -19.60
CA GLN A 80 -0.92 -5.01 -19.80
C GLN A 80 -0.85 -5.76 -21.14
N ASN A 81 -0.88 -7.10 -21.10
CA ASN A 81 -0.88 -7.94 -22.28
C ASN A 81 -2.26 -8.58 -22.51
N VAL A 82 -2.62 -8.81 -23.77
CA VAL A 82 -3.77 -9.62 -24.14
C VAL A 82 -3.24 -10.97 -24.56
N ASP A 83 -3.51 -12.01 -23.77
CA ASP A 83 -2.87 -13.31 -23.94
C ASP A 83 -3.58 -14.13 -25.03
N PHE A 84 -4.90 -14.00 -25.15
CA PHE A 84 -5.71 -14.60 -26.22
C PHE A 84 -7.03 -13.84 -26.47
N VAL A 85 -7.58 -13.96 -27.68
CA VAL A 85 -8.88 -13.41 -28.10
C VAL A 85 -9.53 -14.35 -29.12
N ASP A 86 -10.15 -15.41 -28.61
CA ASP A 86 -10.71 -16.49 -29.43
C ASP A 86 -12.19 -16.24 -29.77
N LEU A 87 -12.63 -16.79 -30.89
CA LEU A 87 -14.02 -16.74 -31.36
C LEU A 87 -14.54 -18.16 -31.57
N ILE A 88 -15.38 -18.63 -30.63
CA ILE A 88 -15.93 -19.98 -30.61
C ILE A 88 -17.45 -19.88 -30.69
N ASN A 89 -18.06 -20.50 -31.71
CA ASN A 89 -19.52 -20.55 -31.90
C ASN A 89 -20.22 -19.17 -31.79
N GLY A 90 -19.60 -18.13 -32.38
CA GLY A 90 -20.13 -16.76 -32.37
C GLY A 90 -20.00 -16.02 -31.02
N LYS A 91 -19.16 -16.52 -30.10
CA LYS A 91 -18.88 -15.95 -28.79
C LYS A 91 -17.38 -15.74 -28.60
N PHE A 92 -17.01 -14.63 -27.96
CA PHE A 92 -15.62 -14.29 -27.67
C PHE A 92 -15.16 -14.83 -26.30
N TYR A 93 -13.91 -15.29 -26.27
CA TYR A 93 -13.20 -15.74 -25.08
C TYR A 93 -11.87 -14.96 -25.01
N VAL A 94 -11.63 -14.27 -23.90
CA VAL A 94 -10.56 -13.27 -23.77
C VAL A 94 -9.86 -13.39 -22.43
N GLY A 95 -8.54 -13.55 -22.46
CA GLY A 95 -7.65 -13.46 -21.31
C GLY A 95 -6.73 -12.24 -21.40
N VAL A 96 -6.62 -11.50 -20.30
CA VAL A 96 -5.75 -10.32 -20.18
C VAL A 96 -4.98 -10.39 -18.88
N SER A 97 -3.66 -10.24 -18.96
CA SER A 97 -2.75 -10.10 -17.83
C SER A 97 -2.35 -8.63 -17.63
N ALA A 98 -2.21 -8.18 -16.38
CA ALA A 98 -1.76 -6.82 -16.07
C ALA A 98 -0.82 -6.79 -14.86
N PHE A 99 0.39 -6.27 -15.06
CA PHE A 99 1.36 -5.99 -14.00
C PHE A 99 1.01 -4.64 -13.39
N VAL A 100 0.68 -4.62 -12.10
CA VAL A 100 0.30 -3.40 -11.38
C VAL A 100 1.25 -3.19 -10.21
N LYS A 101 2.01 -2.09 -10.27
CA LYS A 101 2.90 -1.64 -9.21
C LYS A 101 2.19 -0.62 -8.33
N VAL A 102 2.20 -0.86 -7.02
CA VAL A 102 1.70 0.04 -5.97
C VAL A 102 2.90 0.55 -5.18
N GLN A 103 2.99 1.87 -5.00
CA GLN A 103 4.09 2.53 -4.28
C GLN A 103 3.53 3.38 -3.14
N LEU A 104 4.27 3.50 -2.04
CA LEU A 104 3.99 4.41 -0.93
C LEU A 104 4.88 5.65 -0.98
N LYS A 105 4.51 6.69 -0.21
CA LYS A 105 5.16 8.00 -0.21
C LYS A 105 6.65 8.00 0.16
N ASP A 106 7.12 6.96 0.85
CA ASP A 106 8.51 6.73 1.26
C ASP A 106 9.38 6.06 0.18
N GLY A 107 8.76 5.66 -0.94
CA GLY A 107 9.39 4.98 -2.07
C GLY A 107 9.20 3.46 -2.07
N SER A 108 8.76 2.86 -0.96
CA SER A 108 8.52 1.41 -0.85
C SER A 108 7.40 0.97 -1.80
N TYR A 109 7.50 -0.25 -2.36
CA TYR A 109 6.54 -0.71 -3.36
C TYR A 109 6.33 -2.22 -3.38
N HIS A 110 5.18 -2.63 -3.90
CA HIS A 110 4.86 -4.01 -4.26
C HIS A 110 4.27 -4.06 -5.67
N GLU A 111 4.51 -5.15 -6.38
CA GLU A 111 4.00 -5.38 -7.74
C GLU A 111 3.50 -6.82 -7.83
N ASP A 112 2.34 -7.01 -8.44
CA ASP A 112 1.71 -8.32 -8.64
C ASP A 112 0.94 -8.32 -9.97
N VAL A 113 0.69 -9.52 -10.53
CA VAL A 113 -0.03 -9.72 -11.79
C VAL A 113 -1.51 -9.97 -11.49
N GLY A 114 -2.36 -9.08 -12.01
CA GLY A 114 -3.79 -9.30 -12.08
C GLY A 114 -4.20 -10.03 -13.36
N TYR A 115 -5.31 -10.77 -13.28
CA TYR A 115 -5.88 -11.46 -14.43
C TYR A 115 -7.35 -11.08 -14.63
N GLY A 116 -7.73 -10.84 -15.89
CA GLY A 116 -9.08 -10.50 -16.29
C GLY A 116 -9.57 -11.42 -17.40
N VAL A 117 -10.79 -11.92 -17.25
CA VAL A 117 -11.37 -12.97 -18.11
C VAL A 117 -12.73 -12.52 -18.62
N SER A 118 -13.00 -12.68 -19.92
CA SER A 118 -14.35 -12.51 -20.47
C SER A 118 -14.69 -13.65 -21.42
N GLU A 119 -15.79 -14.35 -21.14
CA GLU A 119 -16.21 -15.54 -21.87
C GLU A 119 -17.66 -15.40 -22.33
N GLY A 120 -17.99 -16.00 -23.47
CA GLY A 120 -19.36 -16.22 -23.89
C GLY A 120 -20.11 -15.00 -24.46
N LEU A 121 -19.54 -13.79 -24.40
CA LEU A 121 -20.15 -12.58 -24.96
C LEU A 121 -20.02 -12.52 -26.49
N LYS A 122 -21.06 -12.06 -27.18
CA LYS A 122 -21.05 -11.89 -28.66
C LYS A 122 -20.24 -10.67 -29.13
N SER A 123 -19.94 -9.70 -28.25
CA SER A 123 -19.22 -8.47 -28.61
C SER A 123 -17.75 -8.54 -28.23
N LYS A 124 -16.85 -8.45 -29.23
CA LYS A 124 -15.39 -8.40 -29.03
C LYS A 124 -14.98 -7.21 -28.17
N ALA A 125 -15.62 -6.05 -28.37
CA ALA A 125 -15.34 -4.82 -27.65
C ALA A 125 -15.66 -4.95 -26.16
N LEU A 126 -16.86 -5.43 -25.81
CA LEU A 126 -17.26 -5.62 -24.40
C LEU A 126 -16.41 -6.70 -23.71
N SER A 127 -15.99 -7.75 -24.42
CA SER A 127 -15.09 -8.76 -23.86
C SER A 127 -13.71 -8.20 -23.53
N LEU A 128 -13.11 -7.43 -24.45
CA LEU A 128 -11.82 -6.76 -24.23
C LEU A 128 -11.92 -5.70 -23.13
N GLU A 129 -13.01 -4.92 -23.10
CA GLU A 129 -13.25 -3.94 -22.05
C GLU A 129 -13.33 -4.59 -20.66
N LYS A 130 -14.15 -5.64 -20.51
CA LYS A 130 -14.28 -6.38 -19.25
C LYS A 130 -12.94 -6.94 -18.81
N ALA A 131 -12.26 -7.69 -19.69
CA ALA A 131 -11.00 -8.34 -19.34
C ALA A 131 -9.90 -7.33 -18.98
N ARG A 132 -9.74 -6.24 -19.75
CA ARG A 132 -8.74 -5.19 -19.42
C ARG A 132 -9.04 -4.46 -18.12
N LYS A 133 -10.31 -4.15 -17.82
CA LYS A 133 -10.69 -3.50 -16.55
C LYS A 133 -10.54 -4.44 -15.35
N GLU A 134 -10.92 -5.72 -15.50
CA GLU A 134 -10.79 -6.71 -14.43
C GLU A 134 -9.32 -7.02 -14.12
N ALA A 135 -8.46 -7.17 -15.14
CA ALA A 135 -7.02 -7.42 -14.95
C ALA A 135 -6.32 -6.33 -14.11
N VAL A 136 -6.54 -5.05 -14.43
CA VAL A 136 -5.97 -3.93 -13.64
C VAL A 136 -6.53 -3.92 -12.22
N THR A 137 -7.84 -4.09 -12.07
CA THR A 137 -8.49 -4.10 -10.75
C THR A 137 -8.01 -5.26 -9.89
N ASP A 138 -7.75 -6.42 -10.49
CA ASP A 138 -7.22 -7.59 -9.77
C ASP A 138 -5.76 -7.38 -9.37
N GLY A 139 -4.92 -6.88 -10.28
CA GLY A 139 -3.51 -6.59 -10.00
C GLY A 139 -3.35 -5.57 -8.88
N LEU A 140 -4.18 -4.52 -8.90
CA LEU A 140 -4.23 -3.51 -7.84
C LEU A 140 -4.56 -4.12 -6.47
N LYS A 141 -5.62 -4.93 -6.37
CA LYS A 141 -5.98 -5.65 -5.13
C LYS A 141 -4.85 -6.58 -4.68
N ARG A 142 -4.22 -7.26 -5.62
CA ARG A 142 -3.16 -8.24 -5.36
C ARG A 142 -1.87 -7.60 -4.87
N ALA A 143 -1.47 -6.46 -5.42
CA ALA A 143 -0.32 -5.70 -4.93
C ALA A 143 -0.61 -5.04 -3.57
N LEU A 144 -1.81 -4.49 -3.36
CA LEU A 144 -2.18 -3.89 -2.07
C LEU A 144 -2.25 -4.90 -0.91
N LYS A 145 -2.61 -6.17 -1.16
CA LYS A 145 -2.61 -7.22 -0.11
C LYS A 145 -1.23 -7.36 0.55
N CYS A 146 -0.13 -7.11 -0.18
CA CYS A 146 1.22 -7.45 0.26
C CYS A 146 1.67 -6.62 1.46
N PHE A 147 1.10 -5.42 1.65
CA PHE A 147 1.34 -4.59 2.82
C PHE A 147 0.65 -5.13 4.10
N GLY A 148 -0.43 -5.92 4.01
CA GLY A 148 -1.04 -6.49 5.22
C GLY A 148 -2.45 -7.07 5.11
N ASN A 149 -2.90 -7.62 6.25
CA ASN A 149 -4.22 -8.21 6.44
C ASN A 149 -5.35 -7.18 6.19
N ALA A 150 -5.17 -5.93 6.63
CA ALA A 150 -6.17 -4.88 6.49
C ALA A 150 -6.38 -4.43 5.03
N LEU A 151 -5.43 -4.73 4.13
CA LEU A 151 -5.55 -4.51 2.69
C LEU A 151 -5.86 -5.80 1.92
N GLY A 152 -6.29 -6.85 2.64
CA GLY A 152 -6.91 -8.03 2.09
C GLY A 152 -6.12 -9.33 2.22
N ASN A 153 -4.90 -9.34 2.75
CA ASN A 153 -4.12 -10.59 2.89
C ASN A 153 -4.85 -11.67 3.72
N CYS A 154 -5.73 -11.26 4.65
CA CYS A 154 -6.47 -12.19 5.49
C CYS A 154 -7.39 -13.14 4.70
N ILE A 155 -7.86 -12.79 3.50
CA ILE A 155 -8.81 -13.62 2.73
C ILE A 155 -8.19 -14.93 2.22
N PHE A 156 -6.86 -15.06 2.24
CA PHE A 156 -6.15 -16.29 1.89
C PHE A 156 -5.96 -17.24 3.08
N ASN A 157 -6.24 -16.79 4.31
CA ASN A 157 -6.16 -17.61 5.52
C ASN A 157 -7.46 -18.42 5.71
N LYS A 158 -7.36 -19.76 5.69
CA LYS A 158 -8.54 -20.65 5.75
C LYS A 158 -9.30 -20.54 7.07
N GLU A 159 -8.58 -20.37 8.17
CA GLU A 159 -9.14 -20.27 9.52
C GLU A 159 -9.94 -18.98 9.68
N TYR A 160 -9.44 -17.86 9.12
CA TYR A 160 -10.19 -16.61 8.98
C TYR A 160 -11.46 -16.81 8.13
N LEU A 161 -11.39 -17.49 6.99
CA LEU A 161 -12.59 -17.74 6.18
C LEU A 161 -13.63 -18.60 6.92
N MET A 162 -13.19 -19.58 7.72
CA MET A 162 -14.08 -20.39 8.58
C MET A 162 -14.70 -19.60 9.74
N ALA A 163 -14.03 -18.57 10.24
CA ALA A 163 -14.54 -17.69 11.30
C ALA A 163 -15.48 -16.61 10.73
N ILE A 164 -15.05 -15.89 9.69
CA ILE A 164 -15.74 -14.71 9.16
C ILE A 164 -17.13 -15.05 8.59
N ASN A 165 -17.28 -16.22 7.97
CA ASN A 165 -18.56 -16.71 7.45
C ASN A 165 -19.58 -17.10 8.53
N LYS A 166 -19.18 -17.16 9.81
CA LYS A 166 -20.08 -17.38 10.96
C LYS A 166 -20.57 -16.08 11.60
N ILE A 167 -19.94 -14.94 11.28
CA ILE A 167 -20.31 -13.64 11.82
C ILE A 167 -21.42 -13.04 10.93
N PRO A 168 -22.61 -12.72 11.46
CA PRO A 168 -23.64 -12.04 10.69
C PRO A 168 -23.13 -10.71 10.15
N LYS A 169 -23.36 -10.44 8.86
CA LYS A 169 -23.14 -9.11 8.31
C LYS A 169 -24.10 -8.13 8.97
N GLN A 170 -23.57 -7.04 9.53
CA GLN A 170 -24.42 -5.91 9.93
C GLN A 170 -25.09 -5.32 8.69
N VAL A 171 -26.36 -4.93 8.84
CA VAL A 171 -27.06 -4.16 7.82
C VAL A 171 -26.51 -2.74 7.85
N HIS A 172 -25.90 -2.29 6.75
CA HIS A 172 -25.45 -0.91 6.65
C HIS A 172 -26.65 0.04 6.76
N SER A 173 -26.50 1.11 7.55
CA SER A 173 -27.44 2.22 7.56
C SER A 173 -27.61 2.79 6.14
N PRO A 174 -28.80 3.31 5.77
CA PRO A 174 -28.99 4.01 4.51
C PRO A 174 -27.96 5.13 4.31
N LEU A 175 -27.58 5.39 3.06
CA LEU A 175 -26.73 6.53 2.72
C LEU A 175 -27.47 7.82 3.08
N ASP A 176 -26.83 8.66 3.89
CA ASP A 176 -27.32 9.98 4.27
C ASP A 176 -27.33 10.90 3.03
N PRO A 177 -28.49 11.40 2.58
CA PRO A 177 -28.59 12.26 1.40
C PRO A 177 -28.06 13.67 1.63
N ASP A 178 -27.99 14.14 2.88
CA ASP A 178 -27.59 15.52 3.21
C ASP A 178 -26.06 15.66 3.22
N ASN A 179 -25.35 14.58 3.61
CA ASN A 179 -23.89 14.50 3.54
C ASN A 179 -23.33 14.19 2.13
N MET A 180 -24.18 14.14 1.08
CA MET A 180 -23.72 13.95 -0.30
C MET A 180 -23.23 15.27 -0.93
N LYS A 181 -22.01 15.30 -1.51
CA LYS A 181 -21.49 16.46 -2.26
C LYS A 181 -22.43 16.87 -3.41
N ARG A 182 -23.03 18.07 -3.32
CA ARG A 182 -23.97 18.64 -4.32
C ARG A 182 -23.39 19.76 -5.20
N LYS A 183 -22.17 20.23 -4.92
CA LYS A 183 -21.52 21.37 -5.59
C LYS A 183 -20.03 21.08 -5.78
N ASP A 184 -19.43 21.55 -6.87
CA ASP A 184 -18.02 21.25 -7.19
C ASP A 184 -17.03 21.96 -6.27
N LYS A 185 -17.31 23.23 -5.92
CA LYS A 185 -16.43 24.07 -5.09
C LYS A 185 -16.22 23.47 -3.69
N GLU A 186 -14.98 23.57 -3.20
CA GLU A 186 -14.56 23.15 -1.86
C GLU A 186 -13.86 24.31 -1.14
N PRO A 187 -14.58 25.20 -0.44
CA PRO A 187 -14.02 26.44 0.10
C PRO A 187 -12.88 26.24 1.11
N SER A 188 -12.93 25.15 1.89
CA SER A 188 -11.87 24.76 2.83
C SER A 188 -10.56 24.40 2.11
N VAL A 189 -10.66 23.56 1.07
CA VAL A 189 -9.53 23.12 0.24
C VAL A 189 -8.97 24.28 -0.60
N GLU A 190 -9.85 25.13 -1.12
CA GLU A 190 -9.47 26.32 -1.90
C GLU A 190 -8.70 27.33 -1.03
N ARG A 191 -9.19 27.62 0.18
CA ARG A 191 -8.49 28.46 1.17
C ARG A 191 -7.14 27.87 1.58
N ALA A 192 -7.10 26.60 1.95
CA ALA A 192 -5.85 25.92 2.34
C ALA A 192 -4.81 25.93 1.20
N ARG A 193 -5.24 25.81 -0.06
CA ARG A 193 -4.37 25.93 -1.24
C ARG A 193 -3.81 27.33 -1.40
N TYR A 194 -4.65 28.37 -1.23
CA TYR A 194 -4.22 29.77 -1.30
C TYR A 194 -3.21 30.12 -0.19
N ASP A 195 -3.53 29.76 1.06
CA ASP A 195 -2.69 30.02 2.23
C ASP A 195 -1.32 29.31 2.12
N SER A 196 -1.28 28.12 1.51
CA SER A 196 -0.03 27.38 1.23
C SER A 196 0.87 28.10 0.20
N LEU A 197 0.28 28.65 -0.87
CA LEU A 197 1.02 29.44 -1.87
C LEU A 197 1.53 30.75 -1.28
N ALA A 198 0.70 31.46 -0.51
CA ALA A 198 1.10 32.71 0.14
C ALA A 198 2.30 32.53 1.09
N ARG A 199 2.33 31.45 1.87
CA ARG A 199 3.47 31.12 2.75
C ARG A 199 4.77 30.86 1.97
N ARG A 200 4.70 30.11 0.87
CA ARG A 200 5.87 29.81 0.01
C ARG A 200 6.47 31.08 -0.62
N ASN A 201 5.62 32.02 -1.02
CA ASN A 201 6.04 33.30 -1.58
C ASN A 201 6.60 34.25 -0.50
N CYS A 202 6.14 34.17 0.74
CA CYS A 202 6.70 34.94 1.85
C CYS A 202 8.12 34.47 2.20
N SER A 203 8.38 33.16 2.22
CA SER A 203 9.72 32.60 2.52
C SER A 203 10.79 32.92 1.47
N SER A 204 10.43 33.45 0.30
CA SER A 204 11.39 33.91 -0.73
C SER A 204 11.73 35.40 -0.63
N PHE A 205 11.13 36.15 0.30
CA PHE A 205 11.38 37.59 0.53
C PHE A 205 11.85 37.90 1.96
N SER A 206 12.68 37.04 2.56
CA SER A 206 13.44 37.39 3.76
C SER A 206 14.70 38.19 3.39
N ILE A 207 14.52 39.50 3.18
CA ILE A 207 15.64 40.46 3.27
C ILE A 207 16.21 40.40 4.70
N PRO A 208 17.53 40.33 4.91
CA PRO A 208 18.10 40.45 6.25
C PRO A 208 17.72 41.80 6.85
N ALA A 209 16.97 41.81 7.96
CA ALA A 209 16.71 43.03 8.71
C ALA A 209 18.05 43.54 9.25
N GLU A 210 18.54 44.66 8.70
CA GLU A 210 19.84 45.23 9.03
C GLU A 210 19.88 45.62 10.51
N ALA A 211 20.89 45.12 11.23
CA ALA A 211 21.02 45.32 12.67
C ALA A 211 21.53 46.74 12.96
N ALA A 212 20.63 47.72 12.87
CA ALA A 212 20.88 49.11 13.24
C ALA A 212 21.26 49.21 14.72
N ALA A 213 22.56 49.31 14.98
CA ALA A 213 23.11 49.46 16.32
C ALA A 213 23.28 50.95 16.65
N GLU A 214 22.48 51.47 17.57
CA GLU A 214 22.79 52.68 18.34
C GLU A 214 22.92 52.34 19.83
N ASN A 215 23.77 53.11 20.52
CA ASN A 215 24.36 52.73 21.82
C ASN A 215 23.76 53.53 23.01
N PRO A 216 23.99 53.11 24.27
CA PRO A 216 23.06 53.36 25.36
C PRO A 216 23.30 54.66 26.15
N SER A 217 22.37 54.97 27.07
CA SER A 217 22.59 55.93 28.15
C SER A 217 21.92 55.52 29.48
N THR A 218 22.76 55.02 30.39
CA THR A 218 22.84 55.42 31.81
C THR A 218 21.60 55.36 32.71
N VAL A 219 21.53 54.29 33.53
CA VAL A 219 21.18 54.38 34.98
C VAL A 219 22.14 53.47 35.76
N LEU A 220 22.54 53.88 36.98
CA LEU A 220 23.55 53.20 37.81
C LEU A 220 22.93 52.34 38.95
N PRO A 221 23.68 51.38 39.53
CA PRO A 221 23.15 50.39 40.47
C PRO A 221 23.11 50.85 41.94
N VAL A 222 22.36 50.11 42.76
CA VAL A 222 22.36 50.19 44.23
C VAL A 222 22.88 48.88 44.82
N VAL A 223 23.68 48.97 45.90
CA VAL A 223 24.39 47.84 46.52
C VAL A 223 23.82 47.53 47.92
N GLN A 224 24.06 46.29 48.39
CA GLN A 224 23.58 45.68 49.63
C GLN A 224 24.18 46.31 50.92
N PRO A 225 23.80 45.80 52.12
CA PRO A 225 24.65 44.76 52.72
C PRO A 225 23.90 43.56 53.37
N GLY A 226 24.62 42.45 53.60
CA GLY A 226 24.24 41.34 54.50
C GLY A 226 24.68 41.61 55.95
N PRO A 227 25.17 40.62 56.76
CA PRO A 227 25.54 39.22 56.47
C PRO A 227 24.80 38.23 57.45
N ALA A 228 25.24 37.07 57.98
CA ALA A 228 26.48 36.27 57.94
C ALA A 228 26.27 34.80 58.43
N THR A 229 26.97 33.80 57.86
CA THR A 229 27.37 32.49 58.50
C THR A 229 26.27 31.52 58.98
N GLN A 230 26.44 30.20 59.24
CA GLN A 230 27.52 29.17 59.14
C GLN A 230 26.91 27.96 58.34
N ALA A 231 27.58 27.13 57.54
CA ALA A 231 28.86 26.40 57.62
C ALA A 231 28.87 25.19 58.58
N GLU A 232 28.66 23.97 58.07
CA GLU A 232 29.21 22.71 58.62
C GLU A 232 29.20 21.57 57.57
N ALA A 233 30.04 20.54 57.73
CA ALA A 233 30.22 19.46 56.73
C ALA A 233 30.80 18.15 57.31
N VAL A 234 30.14 17.02 57.01
CA VAL A 234 30.61 15.62 57.21
C VAL A 234 29.95 14.77 56.08
N ALA A 235 30.57 13.99 55.19
CA ALA A 235 31.86 13.29 55.04
C ALA A 235 31.79 11.76 55.32
N GLN A 236 32.24 10.97 54.33
CA GLN A 236 32.51 9.51 54.39
C GLN A 236 31.25 8.57 54.47
N ASN A 237 31.27 7.29 54.06
CA ASN A 237 32.35 6.43 53.54
C ASN A 237 31.83 5.22 52.70
N LEU A 238 32.69 4.67 51.80
CA LEU A 238 32.73 3.25 51.30
C LEU A 238 31.47 2.66 50.57
N SER A 239 31.55 1.69 49.65
CA SER A 239 32.67 0.97 48.98
C SER A 239 32.25 0.33 47.63
N SER A 240 33.22 -0.28 46.94
CA SER A 240 33.17 -1.15 45.73
C SER A 240 32.11 -2.29 45.76
N VAL A 241 31.70 -2.96 44.67
CA VAL A 241 32.50 -3.74 43.68
C VAL A 241 31.73 -3.95 42.35
N LEU A 242 32.44 -4.08 41.21
CA LEU A 242 31.94 -4.57 39.91
C LEU A 242 32.27 -6.06 39.70
N PRO A 243 31.50 -6.79 38.87
CA PRO A 243 32.07 -7.85 38.04
C PRO A 243 31.90 -7.58 36.53
N VAL A 244 32.99 -7.76 35.79
CA VAL A 244 33.02 -7.87 34.32
C VAL A 244 33.01 -9.35 33.94
N VAL A 245 32.27 -9.73 32.89
CA VAL A 245 32.37 -11.07 32.26
C VAL A 245 32.46 -10.90 30.74
N GLN A 246 33.39 -11.59 30.11
CA GLN A 246 33.63 -11.63 28.65
C GLN A 246 33.17 -12.97 28.04
N PRO A 247 32.98 -13.06 26.70
CA PRO A 247 32.21 -14.14 26.08
C PRO A 247 33.04 -15.29 25.45
N GLY A 248 32.38 -16.42 25.21
CA GLY A 248 32.81 -17.50 24.32
C GLY A 248 32.48 -18.91 24.87
N PRO A 249 32.62 -19.99 24.07
CA PRO A 249 32.92 -20.07 22.63
C PRO A 249 31.73 -20.66 21.82
N ALA A 250 31.97 -21.09 20.57
CA ALA A 250 30.94 -21.62 19.66
C ALA A 250 31.15 -23.09 19.27
N ALA A 251 30.04 -23.84 19.16
CA ALA A 251 29.88 -25.13 18.47
C ALA A 251 28.37 -25.46 18.40
N GLN A 252 27.84 -26.36 17.56
CA GLN A 252 28.19 -26.79 16.21
C GLN A 252 26.96 -27.58 15.68
N GLN A 253 26.65 -27.44 14.38
CA GLN A 253 25.76 -28.26 13.54
C GLN A 253 24.89 -29.35 14.20
N ASN A 254 23.57 -29.30 13.92
CA ASN A 254 22.91 -30.50 13.40
C ASN A 254 21.75 -30.13 12.48
N ALA A 255 21.48 -30.97 11.48
CA ALA A 255 20.42 -30.76 10.50
C ALA A 255 19.27 -31.76 10.73
N THR A 256 18.04 -31.33 10.47
CA THR A 256 16.87 -32.21 10.36
C THR A 256 16.04 -31.82 9.14
N ASP A 257 15.63 -32.83 8.37
CA ASP A 257 14.89 -32.64 7.12
C ASP A 257 13.49 -32.06 7.31
N SER A 258 13.04 -31.29 6.32
CA SER A 258 11.64 -30.93 6.12
C SER A 258 11.33 -30.72 4.64
N ARG A 259 11.49 -31.79 3.84
CA ARG A 259 11.00 -31.85 2.46
C ARG A 259 9.47 -31.84 2.45
N SER A 260 8.85 -30.75 1.98
CA SER A 260 7.41 -30.67 1.69
C SER A 260 7.12 -30.10 0.29
N LEU A 261 7.41 -30.95 -0.71
CA LEU A 261 6.75 -31.05 -2.02
C LEU A 261 6.09 -29.79 -2.61
N LEU A 262 6.84 -29.13 -3.50
CA LEU A 262 6.26 -28.46 -4.66
C LEU A 262 5.62 -29.48 -5.61
N THR A 263 4.75 -28.98 -6.49
CA THR A 263 4.17 -29.65 -7.69
C THR A 263 2.88 -30.44 -7.50
N SER A 264 1.79 -29.87 -8.01
CA SER A 264 0.92 -30.60 -8.94
C SER A 264 0.38 -29.62 -9.98
N MET A 265 0.99 -29.60 -11.16
CA MET A 265 0.40 -29.03 -12.38
C MET A 265 0.15 -30.18 -13.34
N THR A 266 -1.11 -30.41 -13.70
CA THR A 266 -1.52 -31.49 -14.60
C THR A 266 -1.26 -31.09 -16.06
N ALA A 267 -0.05 -31.41 -16.55
CA ALA A 267 0.26 -31.30 -17.97
C ALA A 267 -0.37 -32.49 -18.74
N HIS A 268 -1.36 -32.21 -19.59
CA HIS A 268 -1.90 -33.21 -20.52
C HIS A 268 -1.05 -33.28 -21.79
N THR A 269 0.01 -34.08 -21.76
CA THR A 269 0.35 -34.91 -22.93
C THR A 269 -0.52 -36.17 -22.86
N GLY A 270 -1.09 -36.70 -23.94
CA GLY A 270 -0.77 -36.43 -25.35
C GLY A 270 -0.30 -37.73 -25.98
N ASN A 271 -1.24 -38.59 -26.36
CA ASN A 271 -0.95 -39.86 -27.04
C ASN A 271 -1.75 -39.90 -28.34
N ILE A 272 -1.07 -40.19 -29.46
CA ILE A 272 -1.65 -40.19 -30.81
C ILE A 272 -1.40 -41.57 -31.41
N SER A 273 -2.49 -42.24 -31.76
CA SER A 273 -2.54 -43.33 -32.73
C SER A 273 -3.96 -43.30 -33.29
N ALA A 274 -4.20 -42.76 -34.48
CA ALA A 274 -3.78 -43.20 -35.82
C ALA A 274 -4.88 -44.06 -36.47
N GLN A 275 -4.86 -44.10 -37.80
CA GLN A 275 -5.92 -44.56 -38.69
C GLN A 275 -7.15 -43.63 -38.78
N GLN A 276 -7.86 -43.49 -39.91
CA GLN A 276 -7.48 -43.30 -41.32
C GLN A 276 -8.76 -43.47 -42.15
N GLU A 277 -9.28 -42.38 -42.73
CA GLU A 277 -9.87 -42.39 -44.08
C GLU A 277 -10.15 -40.97 -44.55
N CYS A 278 -10.02 -40.75 -45.87
CA CYS A 278 -10.30 -39.48 -46.54
C CYS A 278 -10.89 -39.76 -47.93
N GLU A 279 -12.20 -40.00 -48.02
CA GLU A 279 -12.89 -40.04 -49.31
C GLU A 279 -13.08 -38.60 -49.84
N ASN A 280 -12.34 -38.26 -50.89
CA ASN A 280 -12.54 -37.05 -51.67
C ASN A 280 -13.65 -37.30 -52.71
N LYS A 281 -14.73 -36.49 -52.71
CA LYS A 281 -15.80 -36.62 -53.73
C LYS A 281 -16.50 -35.29 -54.05
N PRO A 282 -16.15 -34.63 -55.17
CA PRO A 282 -16.87 -33.44 -55.62
C PRO A 282 -18.20 -33.81 -56.29
N ARG A 283 -19.24 -32.97 -56.14
CA ARG A 283 -20.43 -33.01 -57.01
C ARG A 283 -20.88 -31.61 -57.45
N ASN A 284 -21.13 -31.53 -58.75
CA ASN A 284 -21.40 -30.36 -59.58
C ASN A 284 -22.39 -29.30 -59.06
N ILE A 285 -22.12 -28.08 -59.51
CA ILE A 285 -23.08 -26.99 -59.72
C ILE A 285 -24.18 -27.45 -60.69
N SER A 286 -25.47 -27.19 -60.39
CA SER A 286 -26.55 -27.02 -61.39
C SER A 286 -27.87 -26.59 -60.76
N ARG A 287 -28.06 -25.28 -60.53
CA ARG A 287 -29.24 -24.48 -60.91
C ARG A 287 -29.06 -23.02 -60.53
#